data_AF-A0A6A6I1H9-F1
#
_entry.id   AF-A0A6A6I1H9-F1
#
_cell.length_a   1.000
_cell.length_b   1.000
_cell.length_c   1.000
_cell.angle_alpha   90.00
_cell.angle_beta   90.00
_cell.angle_gamma   90.00
#
_symmetry.space_group_name_H-M   'P 1'
#
loop_
_entity.id
_entity.type
_entity.pdbx_description
1 polymer ?
#
loop_
_entity_poly.entity_id
_entity_poly.type
_entity_poly.pdbx_seq_one_letter_code
_entity_poly.pdbx_strand_id
1 'polypeptide(L)'
;MALGTVLPFWPALLFTYIEPISLILGWHAAFDNPSTFVSKQLPTSSTLAVPDAAVILSYTLGNIFLILAAVAVLCTAITRNARVAKYYLFIIALGDLGHIYASYRVMGKETFLNFNEYNDMMWGNIGFSAFLHVNRGATLVGLFGRVGAKA
;
A
#
# COMPACT_ATOMS: atom_id res chain seq x y z
N MET A 1 4.47 24.75 -2.25
CA MET A 1 4.89 23.50 -1.58
C MET A 1 4.02 23.32 -0.34
N ALA A 2 3.50 22.13 -0.08
CA ALA A 2 2.65 21.85 1.07
C ALA A 2 3.34 20.82 1.99
N LEU A 3 3.22 21.02 3.31
CA LEU A 3 3.86 20.16 4.33
C LEU A 3 5.38 19.95 4.10
N GLY A 4 6.07 20.95 3.53
CA GLY A 4 7.50 20.84 3.23
C GLY A 4 7.85 19.93 2.04
N THR A 5 6.86 19.49 1.25
CA THR A 5 7.05 18.56 0.11
C THR A 5 6.81 19.23 -1.25
N VAL A 6 7.18 18.52 -2.32
CA VAL A 6 6.86 18.88 -3.72
C VAL A 6 5.42 18.54 -4.12
N LEU A 7 4.66 17.87 -3.25
CA LEU A 7 3.29 17.45 -3.50
C LEU A 7 2.30 18.55 -3.06
N PRO A 8 1.09 18.60 -3.66
CA PRO A 8 -0.02 19.37 -3.11
C PRO A 8 -0.46 18.83 -1.75
N PHE A 9 -1.24 19.59 -0.98
CA PHE A 9 -1.54 19.28 0.42
C PHE A 9 -2.11 17.87 0.64
N TRP A 10 -3.17 17.49 -0.08
CA TRP A 10 -3.80 16.19 0.10
C TRP A 10 -2.86 15.02 -0.27
N PRO A 11 -2.23 14.99 -1.46
CA PRO A 11 -1.21 13.98 -1.77
C PRO A 11 -0.01 13.98 -0.83
N ALA A 12 0.41 15.14 -0.32
CA ALA A 12 1.47 15.25 0.66
C ALA A 12 1.06 14.54 1.96
N LEU A 13 -0.11 14.85 2.50
CA LEU A 13 -0.63 14.20 3.70
C LEU A 13 -0.71 12.67 3.53
N LEU A 14 -1.26 12.23 2.40
CA LEU A 14 -1.51 10.83 2.13
C LEU A 14 -0.21 10.03 1.93
N PHE A 15 0.62 10.42 0.96
CA PHE A 15 1.78 9.62 0.54
C PHE A 15 3.05 9.88 1.37
N THR A 16 3.07 10.96 2.16
CA THR A 16 4.24 11.28 3.00
C THR A 16 4.06 10.78 4.44
N TYR A 17 2.83 10.64 4.90
CA TYR A 17 2.55 10.31 6.30
C TYR A 17 1.65 9.09 6.43
N ILE A 18 0.44 9.14 5.87
CA ILE A 18 -0.56 8.08 6.08
C ILE A 18 -0.06 6.75 5.48
N GLU A 19 0.44 6.76 4.24
CA GLU A 19 0.97 5.56 3.60
C GLU A 19 2.17 4.97 4.38
N PRO A 20 3.26 5.70 4.69
CA PRO A 20 4.35 5.14 5.48
C PRO A 20 3.90 4.56 6.83
N ILE A 21 2.98 5.22 7.54
CA ILE A 21 2.43 4.71 8.80
C ILE A 21 1.67 3.40 8.55
N SER A 22 0.83 3.33 7.52
CA SER A 22 0.10 2.10 7.18
C SER A 22 1.02 0.94 6.83
N LEU A 23 2.14 1.20 6.14
CA LEU A 23 3.15 0.20 5.81
C LEU A 23 3.89 -0.28 7.06
N ILE A 24 4.17 0.59 8.03
CA ILE A 24 4.75 0.19 9.33
C ILE A 24 3.76 -0.67 10.12
N LEU A 25 2.46 -0.34 10.11
CA LEU A 25 1.44 -1.18 10.72
C LEU A 25 1.32 -2.54 10.02
N GLY A 26 1.42 -2.58 8.69
CA GLY A 26 1.47 -3.80 7.90
C GLY A 26 2.70 -4.67 8.23
N TRP A 27 3.88 -4.05 8.37
CA TRP A 27 5.10 -4.72 8.85
C TRP A 27 4.87 -5.35 10.21
N HIS A 28 4.35 -4.58 11.17
CA HIS A 28 4.07 -5.07 12.52
C HIS A 28 3.11 -6.28 12.49
N ALA A 29 2.02 -6.19 11.72
CA ALA A 29 1.08 -7.29 11.58
C ALA A 29 1.72 -8.56 10.98
N ALA A 30 2.56 -8.40 9.97
CA ALA A 30 3.23 -9.51 9.29
C ALA A 30 4.37 -10.15 10.11
N PHE A 31 4.98 -9.40 11.03
CA PHE A 31 6.14 -9.81 11.82
C PHE A 31 5.77 -10.38 13.20
N ASP A 32 4.84 -9.76 13.91
CA ASP A 32 4.48 -10.18 15.27
C ASP A 32 3.64 -11.46 15.29
N ASN A 33 2.73 -11.61 14.33
CA ASN A 33 1.82 -12.75 14.26
C ASN A 33 1.71 -13.28 12.82
N PRO A 34 2.80 -13.84 12.24
CA PRO A 34 2.85 -14.19 10.82
C PRO A 34 1.80 -15.23 10.41
N SER A 35 1.51 -16.23 11.26
CA SER A 35 0.48 -17.24 10.97
C SER A 35 -0.91 -16.62 10.89
N THR A 36 -1.23 -15.68 11.79
CA THR A 36 -2.49 -14.93 11.76
C THR A 36 -2.55 -14.00 10.55
N PHE A 37 -1.44 -13.35 10.22
CA PHE A 37 -1.35 -12.50 9.03
C PHE A 37 -1.64 -13.29 7.76
N VAL A 38 -1.08 -14.49 7.62
CA VAL A 38 -1.31 -15.38 6.48
C VAL A 38 -2.75 -15.90 6.45
N SER A 39 -3.30 -16.37 7.57
CA SER A 39 -4.65 -16.95 7.59
C SER A 39 -5.74 -15.92 7.31
N LYS A 40 -5.52 -14.65 7.70
CA LYS A 40 -6.44 -13.55 7.44
C LYS A 40 -6.42 -13.00 6.01
N GLN A 41 -5.56 -13.51 5.12
CA GLN A 41 -5.57 -13.07 3.71
C GLN A 41 -6.84 -13.48 2.96
N LEU A 42 -7.69 -14.35 3.54
CA LEU A 42 -8.98 -14.77 3.02
C LEU A 42 -10.10 -14.51 4.04
N PRO A 43 -11.39 -14.44 3.63
CA PRO A 43 -12.50 -14.21 4.54
C PRO A 43 -12.61 -15.26 5.65
N THR A 44 -12.43 -16.54 5.28
CA THR A 44 -12.48 -17.66 6.22
C THR A 44 -11.07 -18.07 6.58
N SER A 45 -10.67 -17.79 7.81
CA SER A 45 -9.41 -18.30 8.36
C SER A 45 -9.46 -19.83 8.41
N SER A 46 -8.48 -20.47 7.78
CA SER A 46 -8.30 -21.92 7.91
C SER A 46 -7.95 -22.27 9.36
N THR A 47 -8.53 -23.37 9.86
CA THR A 47 -8.13 -23.97 11.15
C THR A 47 -6.88 -24.83 11.03
N LEU A 48 -6.41 -25.09 9.80
CA LEU A 48 -5.19 -25.84 9.55
C LEU A 48 -3.96 -25.01 9.90
N ALA A 49 -2.90 -25.70 10.33
CA ALA A 49 -1.61 -25.07 10.58
C ALA A 49 -1.09 -24.40 9.31
N VAL A 50 -0.64 -23.15 9.43
CA VAL A 50 -0.01 -22.42 8.34
C VAL A 50 1.34 -23.06 8.02
N PRO A 51 1.63 -23.42 6.76
CA PRO A 51 2.93 -24.01 6.40
C PRO A 51 4.09 -23.04 6.68
N ASP A 52 5.23 -23.56 7.13
CA ASP A 52 6.43 -22.75 7.42
C ASP A 52 6.87 -21.89 6.23
N ALA A 53 6.71 -22.40 5.01
CA ALA A 53 6.99 -21.63 3.80
C ALA A 53 6.16 -20.33 3.71
N ALA A 54 4.88 -20.37 4.12
CA ALA A 54 4.02 -19.20 4.13
C ALA A 54 4.38 -18.24 5.29
N VAL A 55 4.84 -18.77 6.42
CA VAL A 55 5.39 -17.96 7.53
C VAL A 55 6.63 -17.18 7.08
N ILE A 56 7.56 -17.84 6.36
CA ILE A 56 8.74 -17.17 5.77
C ILE A 56 8.32 -16.05 4.81
N LEU A 57 7.30 -16.29 3.97
CA LEU A 57 6.78 -15.26 3.07
C LEU A 57 6.14 -14.08 3.83
N SER A 58 5.48 -14.32 4.96
CA SER A 58 4.95 -13.26 5.83
C SER A 58 6.07 -12.35 6.33
N TYR A 59 7.15 -12.92 6.87
CA TYR A 59 8.30 -12.14 7.33
C TYR A 59 8.97 -11.36 6.20
N THR A 60 9.10 -11.99 5.02
CA THR A 60 9.69 -11.36 3.83
C THR A 60 8.83 -10.18 3.37
N LEU A 61 7.51 -10.35 3.33
CA LEU A 61 6.57 -9.29 2.96
C LEU A 61 6.58 -8.15 3.98
N GLY A 62 6.62 -8.48 5.28
CA GLY A 62 6.78 -7.48 6.34
C GLY A 62 8.03 -6.63 6.13
N ASN A 63 9.18 -7.25 5.85
CA ASN A 63 10.41 -6.51 5.55
C ASN A 63 10.26 -5.57 4.34
N ILE A 64 9.58 -6.03 3.28
CA ILE A 64 9.28 -5.21 2.10
C ILE A 64 8.41 -4.00 2.47
N PHE A 65 7.41 -4.14 3.35
CA PHE A 65 6.61 -3.00 3.80
C PHE A 65 7.45 -1.93 4.48
N LEU A 66 8.38 -2.33 5.36
CA LEU A 66 9.28 -1.39 6.02
C LEU A 66 10.19 -0.64 5.02
N ILE A 67 10.71 -1.36 4.03
CA ILE A 67 11.51 -0.76 2.94
C ILE A 67 10.65 0.22 2.13
N LEU A 68 9.43 -0.17 1.76
CA LEU A 68 8.51 0.70 1.02
C LEU A 68 8.16 1.96 1.81
N ALA A 69 8.00 1.88 3.13
CA ALA A 69 7.77 3.05 3.98
C ALA A 69 8.96 4.02 3.93
N ALA A 70 10.20 3.50 4.01
CA ALA A 70 11.40 4.33 3.89
C ALA A 70 11.55 4.96 2.50
N VAL A 71 11.27 4.19 1.43
CA VAL A 71 11.29 4.70 0.05
C VAL A 71 10.21 5.76 -0.17
N ALA A 72 9.01 5.58 0.40
CA ALA A 72 7.96 6.58 0.38
C ALA A 72 8.44 7.90 0.98
N VAL A 73 8.98 7.87 2.20
CA VAL A 73 9.54 9.05 2.87
C VAL A 73 10.65 9.70 2.03
N LEU A 74 11.55 8.90 1.43
CA LEU A 74 12.60 9.41 0.54
C LEU A 74 12.02 10.15 -0.68
N CYS A 75 11.03 9.54 -1.34
CA CYS A 75 10.48 10.00 -2.60
C CYS A 75 9.35 11.04 -2.47
N THR A 76 8.82 11.28 -1.28
CA THR A 76 7.75 12.26 -1.04
C THR A 76 8.13 13.35 -0.03
N ALA A 77 8.84 12.98 1.06
CA ALA A 77 9.24 13.92 2.11
C ALA A 77 10.62 14.56 1.85
N ILE A 78 11.61 13.75 1.46
CA ILE A 78 13.02 14.18 1.37
C ILE A 78 13.31 14.80 0.01
N THR A 79 12.85 14.18 -1.08
CA THR A 79 13.13 14.70 -2.42
C THR A 79 12.57 16.11 -2.62
N ARG A 80 13.32 16.93 -3.36
CA ARG A 80 12.87 18.23 -3.87
C ARG A 80 12.67 18.20 -5.38
N ASN A 81 12.90 17.04 -6.01
CA ASN A 81 12.71 16.86 -7.43
C ASN A 81 11.31 16.30 -7.72
N ALA A 82 10.44 17.15 -8.26
CA ALA A 82 9.07 16.79 -8.64
C ALA A 82 9.00 15.63 -9.64
N ARG A 83 10.02 15.43 -10.48
CA ARG A 83 10.09 14.30 -11.41
C ARG A 83 10.22 12.98 -10.66
N VAL A 84 11.06 12.93 -9.62
CA VAL A 84 11.23 11.73 -8.78
C VAL A 84 9.92 11.37 -8.09
N ALA A 85 9.26 12.35 -7.46
CA ALA A 85 7.98 12.10 -6.79
C ALA A 85 6.91 11.59 -7.77
N LYS A 86 6.81 12.14 -8.97
CA LYS A 86 5.86 11.67 -10.00
C LYS A 86 6.14 10.24 -10.44
N TYR A 87 7.38 9.92 -10.78
CA TYR A 87 7.71 8.55 -11.20
C TYR A 87 7.53 7.54 -10.07
N TYR A 88 7.88 7.92 -8.84
CA TYR A 88 7.60 7.10 -7.67
C TYR A 88 6.10 6.80 -7.54
N LEU A 89 5.22 7.82 -7.56
CA LEU A 89 3.78 7.61 -7.50
C LEU A 89 3.26 6.74 -8.65
N PHE A 90 3.79 6.90 -9.87
CA PHE A 90 3.41 6.06 -11.00
C PHE A 90 3.84 4.59 -10.82
N ILE A 91 5.08 4.35 -10.41
CA ILE A 91 5.60 3.00 -10.20
C ILE A 91 4.84 2.28 -9.09
N ILE A 92 4.59 2.96 -7.96
CA ILE A 92 3.82 2.36 -6.86
C ILE A 92 2.36 2.16 -7.26
N ALA A 93 1.78 3.02 -8.09
CA ALA A 93 0.43 2.79 -8.62
C ALA A 93 0.32 1.46 -9.40
N LEU A 94 1.37 1.06 -10.12
CA LEU A 94 1.44 -0.26 -10.76
C LEU A 94 1.61 -1.38 -9.72
N GLY A 95 2.41 -1.14 -8.67
CA GLY A 95 2.57 -2.05 -7.54
C GLY A 95 1.25 -2.33 -6.81
N ASP A 96 0.37 -1.32 -6.68
CA ASP A 96 -0.96 -1.49 -6.10
C ASP A 96 -1.77 -2.52 -6.88
N LEU A 97 -1.85 -2.34 -8.20
CA LEU A 97 -2.59 -3.25 -9.08
C LEU A 97 -1.99 -4.65 -9.06
N GLY A 98 -0.67 -4.78 -8.98
CA GLY A 98 0.02 -6.06 -8.96
C GLY A 98 -0.41 -6.94 -7.79
N HIS A 99 -0.42 -6.39 -6.57
CA HIS A 99 -0.80 -7.19 -5.40
C HIS A 99 -2.32 -7.34 -5.25
N ILE A 100 -3.13 -6.34 -5.64
CA ILE A 100 -4.60 -6.48 -5.71
C ILE A 100 -4.96 -7.62 -6.68
N TYR A 101 -4.29 -7.69 -7.84
CA TYR A 101 -4.47 -8.77 -8.79
C TYR A 101 -4.04 -10.13 -8.21
N ALA A 102 -2.95 -10.19 -7.46
CA ALA A 102 -2.54 -11.42 -6.79
C ALA A 102 -3.64 -11.94 -5.83
N SER A 103 -4.27 -11.06 -5.05
CA SER A 103 -5.43 -11.41 -4.23
C SER A 103 -6.61 -11.89 -5.07
N TYR A 104 -6.98 -11.15 -6.12
CA TYR A 104 -8.05 -11.54 -7.06
C TYR A 104 -7.83 -12.92 -7.66
N ARG A 105 -6.59 -13.25 -8.02
CA ARG A 105 -6.23 -14.52 -8.65
C ARG A 105 -6.42 -15.73 -7.73
N VAL A 106 -6.28 -15.55 -6.43
CA VAL A 106 -6.46 -16.61 -5.44
C VAL A 106 -7.91 -16.67 -4.94
N MET A 107 -8.51 -15.51 -4.65
CA MET A 107 -9.88 -15.41 -4.15
C MET A 107 -10.94 -15.79 -5.19
N GLY A 108 -10.66 -15.55 -6.47
CA GLY A 108 -11.67 -15.63 -7.52
C GLY A 108 -12.63 -14.45 -7.49
N LYS A 109 -13.43 -14.32 -8.57
CA LYS A 109 -14.27 -13.14 -8.80
C LYS A 109 -15.35 -12.93 -7.74
N GLU A 110 -16.01 -14.01 -7.31
CA GLU A 110 -17.15 -13.94 -6.38
C GLU A 110 -16.70 -13.44 -5.02
N THR A 111 -15.70 -14.07 -4.42
CA THR A 111 -15.14 -13.67 -3.13
C THR A 111 -14.48 -12.29 -3.20
N PHE A 112 -13.74 -11.99 -4.27
CA PHE A 112 -13.07 -10.70 -4.40
C PHE A 112 -14.06 -9.52 -4.46
N LEU A 113 -15.22 -9.68 -5.09
CA LEU A 113 -16.22 -8.62 -5.19
C LEU A 113 -17.20 -8.59 -4.00
N ASN A 114 -17.15 -9.57 -3.09
CA ASN A 114 -18.00 -9.63 -1.91
C ASN A 114 -17.38 -8.84 -0.74
N PHE A 115 -17.44 -7.52 -0.82
CA PHE A 115 -16.85 -6.62 0.19
C PHE A 115 -17.43 -6.79 1.60
N ASN A 116 -18.61 -7.39 1.75
CA ASN A 116 -19.22 -7.64 3.07
C ASN A 116 -18.45 -8.68 3.89
N GLU A 117 -17.69 -9.55 3.23
CA GLU A 117 -16.90 -10.60 3.89
C GLU A 117 -15.45 -10.18 4.16
N TYR A 118 -15.07 -8.96 3.80
CA TYR A 118 -13.71 -8.47 3.99
C TYR A 118 -13.41 -8.26 5.47
N ASN A 119 -12.38 -8.94 5.96
CA ASN A 119 -11.80 -8.69 7.27
C ASN A 119 -10.84 -7.48 7.25
N ASP A 120 -10.27 -7.17 8.41
CA ASP A 120 -9.31 -6.08 8.61
C ASP A 120 -8.11 -6.16 7.65
N MET A 121 -7.57 -7.37 7.46
CA MET A 121 -6.41 -7.60 6.61
C MET A 121 -6.73 -7.38 5.12
N MET A 122 -7.90 -7.83 4.68
CA MET A 122 -8.36 -7.67 3.30
C MET A 122 -8.66 -6.20 2.98
N TRP A 123 -9.29 -5.46 3.91
CA TRP A 123 -9.49 -4.03 3.77
C TRP A 123 -8.16 -3.28 3.69
N GLY A 124 -7.15 -3.67 4.47
CA GLY A 124 -5.81 -3.11 4.36
C GLY A 124 -5.13 -3.42 3.02
N ASN A 125 -5.09 -4.69 2.63
CA ASN A 125 -4.32 -5.13 1.47
C ASN A 125 -5.00 -4.84 0.11
N ILE A 126 -6.32 -4.76 0.07
CA ILE A 126 -7.07 -4.56 -1.17
C ILE A 126 -7.75 -3.19 -1.17
N GLY A 127 -8.58 -2.91 -0.16
CA GLY A 127 -9.38 -1.69 -0.12
C GLY A 127 -8.54 -0.43 -0.03
N PHE A 128 -7.64 -0.38 0.96
CA PHE A 128 -6.75 0.77 1.16
C PHE A 128 -5.78 0.93 0.00
N SER A 129 -5.25 -0.16 -0.56
CA SER A 129 -4.42 -0.13 -1.76
C SER A 129 -5.16 0.40 -2.99
N ALA A 130 -6.41 0.01 -3.21
CA ALA A 130 -7.24 0.55 -4.28
C ALA A 130 -7.50 2.05 -4.09
N PHE A 131 -7.75 2.47 -2.85
CA PHE A 131 -7.88 3.88 -2.50
C PHE A 131 -6.58 4.67 -2.79
N LEU A 132 -5.42 4.15 -2.40
CA LEU A 132 -4.14 4.79 -2.70
C LEU A 132 -3.89 4.85 -4.21
N HIS A 133 -4.17 3.78 -4.96
CA HIS A 133 -4.04 3.73 -6.41
C HIS A 133 -4.82 4.85 -7.10
N VAL A 134 -6.10 5.01 -6.76
CA VAL A 134 -6.96 6.07 -7.30
C VAL A 134 -6.39 7.45 -6.97
N ASN A 135 -5.95 7.66 -5.73
CA ASN A 135 -5.34 8.93 -5.32
C ASN A 135 -4.01 9.21 -6.04
N ARG A 136 -3.20 8.18 -6.35
CA ARG A 136 -1.96 8.33 -7.14
C ARG A 136 -2.30 8.77 -8.55
N GLY A 137 -3.25 8.10 -9.20
CA GLY A 137 -3.75 8.49 -10.53
C GLY A 137 -4.26 9.93 -10.55
N ALA A 138 -5.14 10.28 -9.61
CA ALA A 138 -5.67 11.64 -9.45
C ALA A 138 -4.57 12.70 -9.21
N THR A 139 -3.54 12.36 -8.44
CA THR A 139 -2.38 13.24 -8.21
C THR A 139 -1.57 13.44 -9.49
N LEU A 140 -1.32 12.38 -10.25
CA LEU A 140 -0.52 12.41 -11.46
C LEU A 140 -1.17 13.22 -12.59
N VAL A 141 -2.50 13.14 -12.71
CA VAL A 141 -3.27 13.95 -13.67
C VAL A 141 -3.51 15.39 -13.19
N GLY A 142 -3.13 15.71 -11.95
CA GLY A 142 -3.17 17.07 -11.41
C GLY A 142 -4.49 17.47 -10.75
N LEU A 143 -5.36 16.53 -10.38
CA LEU A 143 -6.66 16.79 -9.73
C LEU A 143 -6.52 17.59 -8.43
N PHE A 144 -5.45 17.33 -7.67
CA PHE A 144 -5.16 18.02 -6.40
C PHE A 144 -4.22 19.22 -6.57
N GLY A 145 -3.93 19.62 -7.80
CA GLY A 145 -2.94 20.64 -8.14
C GLY A 145 -1.66 20.06 -8.73
N ARG A 146 -0.79 20.96 -9.21
CA ARG A 146 0.45 20.60 -9.90
C ARG A 146 1.49 20.10 -8.89
N VAL A 147 2.06 18.93 -9.14
CA VAL A 147 3.25 18.43 -8.42
C VAL A 147 4.49 19.20 -8.88
N GLY A 148 5.22 19.77 -7.92
CA GLY A 148 6.28 20.77 -8.12
C GLY A 148 5.75 22.20 -8.07
N ALA A 149 6.64 23.17 -7.85
CA ALA A 149 6.26 24.58 -7.87
C ALA A 149 5.71 24.99 -9.25
N LYS A 150 4.77 25.96 -9.26
CA LYS A 150 4.65 26.83 -10.44
C LYS A 150 5.98 27.57 -10.55
N ALA A 151 6.64 27.47 -11.70
CA ALA A 151 7.71 28.38 -12.06
C ALA A 151 7.18 29.82 -12.00
#